data_AF-A0A925UPX6-F1
#
_entry.id   AF-A0A925UPX6-F1
#
_cell.length_a   1.000
_cell.length_b   1.000
_cell.length_c   1.000
_cell.angle_alpha   90.00
_cell.angle_beta   90.00
_cell.angle_gamma   90.00
#
_symmetry.space_group_name_H-M   'P 1'
#
loop_
_entity.id
_entity.type
_entity.pdbx_description
1 polymer ?
#
loop_
_entity_poly.entity_id
_entity_poly.type
_entity_poly.pdbx_seq_one_letter_code
_entity_poly.pdbx_strand_id
1 'polypeptide(L)'
;MDLNVLWFILISVLFCGFFFLEGFDYGVCILMPFIGKNDVEKRMLINSIGPFWDGNEVWLITAGGAMFAAFPVWYATMFSGYYLALFLMLIALIFRGVAFEFRGKVESKTWKKTWDLALFLGSLIPALLWGVALSNLLRGVPINNSQNYAGGFFDLISVYSLLAGLTGLVFFIYHGAVFITLRTKGIILDRAKGLTLKLGIITLFLGAALTVLTSMETDLFKSKLAVTLLVLAAGVLTISIYYMGKGKSGKALMLNGAAVIAAVGSLFAGLYPNVMVSSIDTKYNLTISNASSSPYTLKIMTIVALTLVPVVVIYQGWTYWIFRKRVTADKLEY
;
A
#
# COMPACT_ATOMS: atom_id res chain seq x y z
N MET A 1 -9.01 -4.60 -26.90
CA MET A 1 -8.25 -4.98 -25.70
C MET A 1 -8.96 -6.18 -25.11
N ASP A 2 -8.23 -7.28 -24.91
CA ASP A 2 -8.80 -8.48 -24.31
C ASP A 2 -9.23 -8.20 -22.87
N LEU A 3 -10.33 -8.82 -22.43
CA LEU A 3 -10.90 -8.54 -21.11
C LEU A 3 -9.96 -8.93 -19.96
N ASN A 4 -9.11 -9.94 -20.15
CA ASN A 4 -8.09 -10.30 -19.18
C ASN A 4 -7.01 -9.20 -19.03
N VAL A 5 -6.58 -8.56 -20.13
CA VAL A 5 -5.67 -7.40 -20.08
C VAL A 5 -6.33 -6.23 -19.35
N LEU A 6 -7.60 -5.94 -19.65
CA LEU A 6 -8.38 -4.92 -18.94
C LEU A 6 -8.40 -5.18 -17.44
N TRP A 7 -8.75 -6.41 -17.03
CA TRP A 7 -8.85 -6.77 -15.62
C TRP A 7 -7.50 -6.78 -14.91
N PHE A 8 -6.41 -7.16 -15.58
CA PHE A 8 -5.07 -7.02 -15.05
C PHE A 8 -4.76 -5.56 -14.72
N ILE A 9 -5.03 -4.64 -15.66
CA ILE A 9 -4.85 -3.19 -15.46
C ILE A 9 -5.74 -2.67 -14.32
N LEU A 10 -7.01 -3.08 -14.27
CA LEU A 10 -7.93 -2.64 -13.22
C LEU A 10 -7.46 -3.09 -11.83
N ILE A 11 -6.96 -4.31 -11.68
CA ILE A 11 -6.37 -4.77 -10.41
C ILE A 11 -5.11 -3.98 -10.07
N SER A 12 -4.25 -3.69 -11.04
CA SER A 12 -3.09 -2.80 -10.81
C SER A 12 -3.54 -1.42 -10.33
N VAL A 13 -4.61 -0.85 -10.89
CA VAL A 13 -5.19 0.42 -10.46
C VAL A 13 -5.74 0.34 -9.03
N LEU A 14 -6.41 -0.76 -8.67
CA LEU A 14 -6.91 -0.97 -7.30
C LEU A 14 -5.76 -1.00 -6.29
N PHE A 15 -4.65 -1.71 -6.58
CA PHE A 15 -3.46 -1.68 -5.72
C PHE A 15 -2.79 -0.31 -5.67
N CYS A 16 -2.69 0.40 -6.81
CA CYS A 16 -2.18 1.77 -6.84
C CYS A 16 -3.01 2.71 -5.94
N GLY A 17 -4.34 2.63 -6.04
CA GLY A 17 -5.26 3.41 -5.20
C GLY A 17 -5.15 3.04 -3.72
N PHE A 18 -5.09 1.74 -3.41
CA PHE A 18 -4.88 1.26 -2.05
C PHE A 18 -3.57 1.79 -1.45
N PHE A 19 -2.43 1.64 -2.10
CA PHE A 19 -1.16 2.11 -1.52
C PHE A 19 -1.03 3.63 -1.46
N PHE A 20 -1.74 4.36 -2.33
CA PHE A 20 -1.84 5.81 -2.22
C PHE A 20 -2.67 6.21 -1.00
N LEU A 21 -3.86 5.66 -0.86
CA LEU A 21 -4.82 6.03 0.19
C LEU A 21 -4.40 5.48 1.55
N GLU A 22 -4.20 4.17 1.64
CA GLU A 22 -3.86 3.51 2.90
C GLU A 22 -2.42 3.80 3.34
N GLY A 23 -1.54 4.13 2.39
CA GLY A 23 -0.13 4.37 2.67
C GLY A 23 0.10 5.48 3.69
N PHE A 24 -0.71 6.55 3.68
CA PHE A 24 -0.57 7.61 4.69
C PHE A 24 -1.27 7.24 5.99
N ASP A 25 -2.33 6.42 5.97
CA ASP A 25 -2.99 5.94 7.18
C ASP A 25 -2.06 5.05 8.00
N TYR A 26 -1.35 4.14 7.33
CA TYR A 26 -0.27 3.37 7.95
C TYR A 26 0.81 4.29 8.51
N GLY A 27 1.30 5.24 7.71
CA GLY A 27 2.36 6.15 8.14
C GLY A 27 1.98 7.00 9.35
N VAL A 28 0.74 7.52 9.40
CA VAL A 28 0.23 8.32 10.53
C VAL A 28 0.22 7.48 11.82
N CYS A 29 -0.30 6.26 11.76
CA CYS A 29 -0.38 5.37 12.91
C CYS A 29 0.99 4.89 13.39
N ILE A 30 1.92 4.61 12.47
CA ILE A 30 3.30 4.23 12.81
C ILE A 30 4.02 5.41 13.49
N LEU A 31 3.79 6.64 13.02
CA LEU A 31 4.42 7.84 13.59
C LEU A 31 3.81 8.26 14.93
N MET A 32 2.52 8.00 15.14
CA MET A 32 1.76 8.45 16.31
C MET A 32 2.50 8.32 17.66
N PRO A 33 3.07 7.17 18.06
CA PRO A 33 3.76 7.05 19.35
C PRO A 33 5.04 7.91 19.44
N PHE A 34 5.64 8.29 18.32
CA PHE A 34 6.89 9.05 18.28
C PHE A 34 6.65 10.56 18.25
N ILE A 35 5.66 11.02 17.50
CA ILE A 35 5.37 12.47 17.36
C ILE A 35 4.32 12.98 18.34
N GLY A 36 3.37 12.14 18.77
CA GLY A 36 2.34 12.48 19.76
C GLY A 36 2.81 12.19 21.18
N LYS A 37 3.09 13.24 21.96
CA LYS A 37 3.67 13.15 23.31
C LYS A 37 2.64 13.11 24.42
N ASN A 38 1.39 13.50 24.15
CA ASN A 38 0.27 13.41 25.08
C ASN A 38 -0.98 12.84 24.37
N ASP A 39 -2.03 12.55 25.14
CA ASP A 39 -3.24 11.93 24.59
C ASP A 39 -3.94 12.84 23.56
N VAL A 40 -3.99 14.15 23.81
CA VAL A 40 -4.60 15.12 22.88
C VAL A 40 -3.87 15.11 21.53
N GLU A 41 -2.54 15.14 21.54
CA GLU A 41 -1.74 15.09 20.31
C GLU A 41 -1.92 13.78 19.54
N LYS A 42 -2.02 12.64 20.24
CA LYS A 42 -2.31 11.35 19.61
C LYS A 42 -3.70 11.30 19.00
N ARG A 43 -4.71 11.81 19.72
CA ARG A 43 -6.08 11.96 19.23
C ARG A 43 -6.14 12.85 17.99
N MET A 44 -5.39 13.96 17.95
CA MET A 44 -5.31 14.81 16.77
C MET A 44 -4.78 14.06 15.53
N LEU A 45 -3.82 13.15 15.71
CA LEU A 45 -3.28 12.33 14.61
C LEU A 45 -4.31 11.29 14.14
N ILE A 46 -4.96 10.59 15.06
CA ILE A 46 -6.01 9.62 14.75
C ILE A 46 -7.19 10.30 14.03
N ASN A 47 -7.70 11.40 14.56
CA ASN A 47 -8.79 12.17 13.95
C ASN A 47 -8.39 12.78 12.58
N SER A 48 -7.09 12.87 12.25
CA SER A 48 -6.66 13.36 10.93
C SER A 48 -6.96 12.41 9.78
N ILE A 49 -7.08 11.12 10.11
CA ILE A 49 -7.38 10.00 9.18
C ILE A 49 -8.74 9.33 9.47
N GLY A 50 -9.31 9.54 10.67
CA GLY A 50 -10.59 8.98 11.12
C GLY A 50 -11.73 8.99 10.08
N PRO A 51 -11.99 10.11 9.37
CA PRO A 51 -13.06 10.15 8.36
C PRO A 51 -12.81 9.34 7.08
N PHE A 52 -11.62 8.77 6.88
CA PHE A 52 -11.21 8.19 5.60
C PHE A 52 -10.74 6.73 5.68
N TRP A 53 -10.11 6.33 6.80
CA TRP A 53 -9.38 5.05 6.88
C TRP A 53 -10.22 3.83 6.49
N ASP A 54 -11.48 3.77 6.93
CA ASP A 54 -12.37 2.65 6.63
C ASP A 54 -12.64 2.54 5.11
N GLY A 55 -12.89 3.69 4.46
CA GLY A 55 -13.08 3.75 3.01
C GLY A 55 -11.80 3.47 2.21
N ASN A 56 -10.63 3.79 2.76
CA ASN A 56 -9.34 3.51 2.12
C ASN A 56 -9.05 2.00 2.14
N GLU A 57 -9.35 1.32 3.24
CA GLU A 57 -9.15 -0.12 3.39
C GLU A 57 -10.03 -0.93 2.43
N VAL A 58 -11.21 -0.42 2.07
CA VAL A 58 -12.10 -1.05 1.08
C VAL A 58 -11.42 -1.24 -0.29
N TRP A 59 -10.39 -0.44 -0.63
CA TRP A 59 -9.62 -0.65 -1.85
C TRP A 59 -8.87 -1.98 -1.85
N LEU A 60 -8.33 -2.40 -0.69
CA LEU A 60 -7.71 -3.71 -0.54
C LEU A 60 -8.73 -4.83 -0.67
N ILE A 61 -9.88 -4.70 -0.01
CA ILE A 61 -10.96 -5.69 -0.08
C ILE A 61 -11.43 -5.85 -1.52
N THR A 62 -11.59 -4.74 -2.23
CA THR A 62 -11.98 -4.71 -3.64
C THR A 62 -10.89 -5.31 -4.54
N ALA A 63 -9.60 -5.03 -4.28
CA ALA A 63 -8.50 -5.66 -5.01
C ALA A 63 -8.51 -7.19 -4.82
N GLY A 64 -8.66 -7.68 -3.60
CA GLY A 64 -8.78 -9.11 -3.31
C GLY A 64 -10.01 -9.76 -3.96
N GLY A 65 -11.16 -9.11 -3.89
CA GLY A 65 -12.39 -9.56 -4.55
C GLY A 65 -12.30 -9.57 -6.08
N ALA A 66 -11.66 -8.54 -6.66
CA ALA A 66 -11.40 -8.47 -8.09
C ALA A 66 -10.41 -9.54 -8.54
N MET A 67 -9.37 -9.83 -7.76
CA MET A 67 -8.47 -10.97 -8.01
C MET A 67 -9.24 -12.29 -7.97
N PHE A 68 -10.06 -12.52 -6.95
CA PHE A 68 -10.87 -13.74 -6.85
C PHE A 68 -11.80 -13.91 -8.05
N ALA A 69 -12.45 -12.83 -8.49
CA ALA A 69 -13.45 -12.90 -9.54
C ALA A 69 -12.84 -12.89 -10.96
N ALA A 70 -11.76 -12.15 -11.21
CA ALA A 70 -11.14 -12.04 -12.53
C ALA A 70 -9.98 -13.03 -12.75
N PHE A 71 -9.22 -13.34 -11.70
CA PHE A 71 -8.07 -14.25 -11.75
C PHE A 71 -8.07 -15.26 -10.58
N PRO A 72 -9.05 -16.19 -10.53
CA PRO A 72 -9.24 -17.08 -9.40
C PRO A 72 -8.02 -17.96 -9.10
N VAL A 73 -7.27 -18.37 -10.12
CA VAL A 73 -6.04 -19.16 -9.94
C VAL A 73 -4.95 -18.32 -9.26
N TRP A 74 -4.77 -17.07 -9.71
CA TRP A 74 -3.84 -16.14 -9.04
C TRP A 74 -4.23 -15.92 -7.57
N TYR A 75 -5.51 -15.67 -7.32
CA TYR A 75 -6.03 -15.53 -5.97
C TYR A 75 -5.74 -16.77 -5.12
N ALA A 76 -6.10 -17.96 -5.60
CA ALA A 76 -5.94 -19.21 -4.86
C ALA A 76 -4.47 -19.51 -4.56
N THR A 77 -3.58 -19.42 -5.55
CA THR A 77 -2.16 -19.71 -5.40
C THR A 77 -1.48 -18.71 -4.47
N MET A 78 -1.80 -17.41 -4.58
CA MET A 78 -1.22 -16.40 -3.71
C MET A 78 -1.70 -16.53 -2.27
N PHE A 79 -3.01 -16.71 -2.04
CA PHE A 79 -3.57 -16.79 -0.68
C PHE A 79 -3.18 -18.07 0.05
N SER A 80 -3.07 -19.20 -0.67
CA SER A 80 -2.58 -20.45 -0.09
C SER A 80 -1.06 -20.44 0.11
N GLY A 81 -0.29 -19.94 -0.85
CA GLY A 81 1.16 -19.89 -0.75
C GLY A 81 1.66 -18.90 0.30
N TYR A 82 1.01 -17.74 0.41
CA TYR A 82 1.39 -16.69 1.36
C TYR A 82 0.59 -16.78 2.66
N TYR A 83 0.01 -17.95 2.96
CA TYR A 83 -0.95 -18.15 4.04
C TYR A 83 -0.53 -17.50 5.36
N LEU A 84 0.66 -17.83 5.88
CA LEU A 84 1.11 -17.31 7.17
C LEU A 84 1.32 -15.79 7.14
N ALA A 85 1.87 -15.24 6.05
CA ALA A 85 2.07 -13.80 5.90
C ALA A 85 0.72 -13.05 5.84
N LEU A 86 -0.22 -13.53 5.03
CA LEU A 86 -1.54 -12.93 4.90
C LEU A 86 -2.40 -13.10 6.17
N PHE A 87 -2.23 -14.21 6.90
CA PHE A 87 -2.86 -14.41 8.20
C PHE A 87 -2.37 -13.41 9.24
N LEU A 88 -1.05 -13.19 9.32
CA LEU A 88 -0.46 -12.16 10.20
C LEU A 88 -0.95 -10.76 9.81
N MET A 89 -1.02 -10.47 8.50
CA MET A 89 -1.58 -9.22 8.00
C MET A 89 -3.04 -9.05 8.41
N LEU A 90 -3.88 -10.07 8.23
CA LEU A 90 -5.29 -10.04 8.61
C LEU A 90 -5.47 -9.74 10.09
N ILE A 91 -4.74 -10.43 10.97
CA ILE A 91 -4.79 -10.17 12.42
C ILE A 91 -4.41 -8.71 12.73
N ALA A 92 -3.33 -8.22 12.11
CA ALA A 92 -2.88 -6.84 12.29
C ALA A 92 -3.97 -5.82 11.87
N LEU A 93 -4.63 -6.04 10.74
CA LEU A 93 -5.70 -5.18 10.24
C LEU A 93 -6.96 -5.23 11.12
N ILE A 94 -7.35 -6.41 11.62
CA ILE A 94 -8.47 -6.55 12.56
C ILE A 94 -8.20 -5.70 13.81
N PHE A 95 -7.03 -5.87 14.43
CA PHE A 95 -6.67 -5.10 15.62
C PHE A 95 -6.61 -3.60 15.34
N ARG A 96 -6.17 -3.19 14.15
CA ARG A 96 -6.15 -1.79 13.75
C ARG A 96 -7.57 -1.19 13.69
N GLY A 97 -8.50 -1.85 13.00
CA GLY A 97 -9.88 -1.39 12.89
C GLY A 97 -10.57 -1.30 14.25
N VAL A 98 -10.41 -2.33 15.08
CA VAL A 98 -10.95 -2.32 16.46
C VAL A 98 -10.32 -1.20 17.29
N ALA A 99 -9.02 -0.94 17.12
CA ALA A 99 -8.32 0.08 17.88
C ALA A 99 -8.82 1.50 17.59
N PHE A 100 -9.17 1.82 16.34
CA PHE A 100 -9.79 3.11 16.00
C PHE A 100 -11.09 3.33 16.79
N GLU A 101 -11.95 2.32 16.85
CA GLU A 101 -13.25 2.43 17.51
C GLU A 101 -13.15 2.37 19.04
N PHE A 102 -12.26 1.55 19.59
CA PHE A 102 -12.28 1.21 21.02
C PHE A 102 -11.37 2.10 21.86
N ARG A 103 -10.33 2.71 21.27
CA ARG A 103 -9.34 3.51 22.01
C ARG A 103 -9.98 4.60 22.88
N GLY A 104 -10.97 5.32 22.34
CA GLY A 104 -11.64 6.45 23.01
C GLY A 104 -12.76 6.06 23.99
N LYS A 105 -13.08 4.76 24.14
CA LYS A 105 -14.25 4.31 24.92
C LYS A 105 -14.01 4.22 26.43
N VAL A 106 -12.75 4.15 26.88
CA VAL A 106 -12.40 4.01 28.30
C VAL A 106 -11.29 4.97 28.68
N GLU A 107 -11.52 5.76 29.72
CA GLU A 107 -10.58 6.72 30.29
C GLU A 107 -9.55 6.03 31.22
N SER A 108 -8.77 5.11 30.66
CA SER A 108 -7.68 4.42 31.36
C SER A 108 -6.36 4.52 30.58
N LYS A 109 -5.27 4.82 31.29
CA LYS A 109 -3.92 4.92 30.68
C LYS A 109 -3.48 3.59 30.06
N THR A 110 -3.77 2.47 30.72
CA THR A 110 -3.43 1.13 30.22
C THR A 110 -4.25 0.80 28.98
N TRP A 111 -5.55 1.09 29.00
CA TRP A 111 -6.45 0.91 27.85
C TRP A 111 -5.95 1.66 26.62
N LYS A 112 -5.72 2.97 26.76
CA LYS A 112 -5.23 3.83 25.68
C LYS A 112 -3.87 3.36 25.14
N LYS A 113 -2.94 2.92 26.00
CA LYS A 113 -1.64 2.37 25.58
C LYS A 113 -1.77 1.06 24.79
N THR A 114 -2.66 0.16 25.19
CA THR A 114 -2.90 -1.10 24.48
C THR A 114 -3.42 -0.83 23.07
N TRP A 115 -4.40 0.06 22.92
CA TRP A 115 -4.93 0.42 21.61
C TRP A 115 -3.97 1.27 20.78
N ASP A 116 -3.14 2.12 21.41
CA ASP A 116 -2.04 2.79 20.73
C ASP A 116 -1.05 1.79 20.12
N LEU A 117 -0.72 0.71 20.85
CA LEU A 117 0.14 -0.37 20.36
C LEU A 117 -0.52 -1.15 19.24
N ALA A 118 -1.83 -1.44 19.35
CA ALA A 118 -2.61 -2.09 18.31
C ALA A 118 -2.66 -1.27 17.01
N LEU A 119 -2.85 0.05 17.07
CA LEU A 119 -2.77 0.95 15.91
C LEU A 119 -1.37 0.93 15.29
N PHE A 120 -0.33 0.98 16.13
CA PHE A 120 1.06 0.96 15.69
C PHE A 120 1.42 -0.35 14.97
N LEU A 121 1.22 -1.50 15.62
CA LEU A 121 1.54 -2.82 15.05
C LEU A 121 0.62 -3.17 13.88
N GLY A 122 -0.66 -2.82 14.01
CA GLY A 122 -1.69 -2.98 12.99
C GLY A 122 -1.38 -2.22 11.69
N SER A 123 -0.51 -1.22 11.75
CA SER A 123 -0.04 -0.45 10.59
C SER A 123 1.37 -0.84 10.16
N LEU A 124 2.26 -1.13 11.11
CA LEU A 124 3.65 -1.52 10.85
C LEU A 124 3.73 -2.87 10.11
N ILE A 125 2.98 -3.86 10.56
CA ILE A 125 3.04 -5.23 10.03
C ILE A 125 2.58 -5.27 8.57
N PRO A 126 1.39 -4.74 8.20
CA PRO A 126 0.96 -4.72 6.80
C PRO A 126 1.88 -3.88 5.91
N ALA A 127 2.33 -2.71 6.40
CA ALA A 127 3.25 -1.83 5.66
C ALA A 127 4.54 -2.56 5.23
N LEU A 128 5.08 -3.41 6.10
CA LEU A 128 6.23 -4.25 5.80
C LEU A 128 5.87 -5.43 4.88
N LEU A 129 4.82 -6.17 5.23
CA LEU A 129 4.46 -7.42 4.55
C LEU A 129 4.01 -7.20 3.11
N TRP A 130 3.41 -6.06 2.77
CA TRP A 130 3.04 -5.76 1.38
C TRP A 130 4.24 -5.67 0.44
N GLY A 131 5.34 -5.04 0.87
CA GLY A 131 6.56 -5.00 0.05
C GLY A 131 7.19 -6.39 -0.13
N VAL A 132 7.15 -7.22 0.91
CA VAL A 132 7.59 -8.63 0.84
C VAL A 132 6.71 -9.42 -0.13
N ALA A 133 5.39 -9.30 -0.02
CA ALA A 133 4.45 -10.05 -0.85
C ALA A 133 4.57 -9.69 -2.34
N LEU A 134 4.58 -8.39 -2.67
CA LEU A 134 4.61 -7.93 -4.06
C LEU A 134 5.95 -8.20 -4.75
N SER A 135 7.07 -8.04 -4.06
CA SER A 135 8.39 -8.34 -4.62
C SER A 135 8.56 -9.82 -4.96
N ASN A 136 7.97 -10.72 -4.16
CA ASN A 136 7.96 -12.16 -4.46
C ASN A 136 7.14 -12.51 -5.70
N LEU A 137 6.15 -11.69 -6.10
CA LEU A 137 5.47 -11.90 -7.39
C LEU A 137 6.45 -11.74 -8.56
N LEU A 138 7.38 -10.78 -8.48
CA LEU A 138 8.39 -10.49 -9.51
C LEU A 138 9.58 -11.45 -9.47
N ARG A 139 10.16 -11.66 -8.29
CA ARG A 139 11.27 -12.62 -8.08
C ARG A 139 10.85 -14.05 -8.42
N GLY A 140 9.58 -14.33 -8.20
CA GLY A 140 8.98 -15.63 -8.40
C GLY A 140 9.06 -16.50 -7.16
N VAL A 141 8.12 -17.45 -7.10
CA VAL A 141 7.94 -18.35 -5.98
C VAL A 141 7.76 -19.79 -6.46
N PRO A 142 7.99 -20.81 -5.62
CA PRO A 142 7.92 -22.20 -6.09
C PRO A 142 6.48 -22.57 -6.47
N ILE A 143 6.15 -22.57 -7.77
CA ILE A 143 4.85 -22.95 -8.31
C ILE A 143 5.03 -24.19 -9.20
N ASN A 144 4.27 -25.24 -8.90
CA ASN A 144 4.36 -26.52 -9.61
C ASN A 144 3.45 -26.57 -10.85
N ASN A 145 3.47 -27.71 -11.55
CA ASN A 145 2.67 -27.96 -12.76
C ASN A 145 1.15 -27.85 -12.57
N SER A 146 0.67 -28.00 -11.33
CA SER A 146 -0.75 -27.90 -10.96
C SER A 146 -1.11 -26.48 -10.55
N GLN A 147 -0.24 -25.50 -10.83
CA GLN A 147 -0.39 -24.08 -10.48
C GLN A 147 -0.48 -23.84 -8.96
N ASN A 148 -0.07 -24.82 -8.15
CA ASN A 148 -0.07 -24.72 -6.70
C ASN A 148 1.29 -24.26 -6.19
N TYR A 149 1.27 -23.51 -5.10
CA TYR A 149 2.47 -23.18 -4.34
C TYR A 149 3.05 -24.46 -3.74
N ALA A 150 4.34 -24.70 -3.96
CA ALA A 150 5.07 -25.88 -3.52
C ALA A 150 6.17 -25.57 -2.50
N GLY A 151 6.33 -24.30 -2.11
CA GLY A 151 7.31 -23.86 -1.13
C GLY A 151 6.80 -23.89 0.32
N GLY A 152 7.65 -23.45 1.24
CA GLY A 152 7.31 -23.12 2.63
C GLY A 152 7.29 -21.61 2.87
N PHE A 153 7.06 -21.21 4.12
CA PHE A 153 7.00 -19.78 4.50
C PHE A 153 8.32 -19.04 4.27
N PHE A 154 9.46 -19.69 4.55
CA PHE A 154 10.77 -19.06 4.48
C PHE A 154 11.22 -18.76 3.05
N ASP A 155 10.62 -19.38 2.02
CA ASP A 155 10.88 -19.04 0.62
C ASP A 155 10.44 -17.62 0.26
N LEU A 156 9.52 -17.03 1.04
CA LEU A 156 9.08 -15.66 0.87
C LEU A 156 10.10 -14.65 1.43
N ILE A 157 11.06 -15.11 2.22
CA ILE A 157 12.02 -14.26 2.93
C ILE A 157 13.37 -14.35 2.23
N SER A 158 13.74 -13.26 1.58
CA SER A 158 15.04 -13.07 0.94
C SER A 158 15.55 -11.66 1.23
N VAL A 159 16.84 -11.42 0.99
CA VAL A 159 17.39 -10.06 1.08
C VAL A 159 16.61 -9.09 0.18
N TYR A 160 16.23 -9.55 -1.01
CA TYR A 160 15.41 -8.79 -1.96
C TYR A 160 14.03 -8.44 -1.39
N SER A 161 13.28 -9.44 -0.91
CA SER A 161 11.91 -9.24 -0.44
C SER A 161 11.85 -8.46 0.87
N LEU A 162 12.82 -8.65 1.77
CA LEU A 162 12.97 -7.85 2.99
C LEU A 162 13.32 -6.39 2.68
N LEU A 163 14.20 -6.14 1.70
CA LEU A 163 14.51 -4.77 1.28
C LEU A 163 13.29 -4.10 0.64
N ALA A 164 12.49 -4.83 -0.14
CA ALA A 164 11.24 -4.32 -0.70
C ALA A 164 10.24 -3.99 0.41
N GLY A 165 10.08 -4.87 1.41
CA GLY A 165 9.28 -4.62 2.61
C GLY A 165 9.73 -3.37 3.35
N LEU A 166 11.03 -3.23 3.62
CA LEU A 166 11.59 -2.08 4.32
C LEU A 166 11.42 -0.78 3.52
N THR A 167 11.59 -0.84 2.20
CA THR A 167 11.39 0.30 1.30
C THR A 167 9.92 0.76 1.34
N GLY A 168 8.96 -0.17 1.22
CA GLY A 168 7.54 0.12 1.34
C GLY A 168 7.17 0.71 2.71
N LEU A 169 7.69 0.11 3.79
CA LEU A 169 7.49 0.61 5.15
C LEU A 169 7.97 2.05 5.31
N VAL A 170 9.22 2.34 4.95
CA VAL A 170 9.77 3.70 5.09
C VAL A 170 9.06 4.69 4.17
N PHE A 171 8.67 4.26 2.96
CA PHE A 171 7.85 5.06 2.05
C PHE A 171 6.51 5.44 2.70
N PHE A 172 5.79 4.49 3.30
CA PHE A 172 4.51 4.77 3.96
C PHE A 172 4.68 5.69 5.17
N ILE A 173 5.74 5.51 5.97
CA ILE A 173 6.08 6.44 7.06
C ILE A 173 6.34 7.86 6.50
N TYR A 174 7.07 7.99 5.39
CA TYR A 174 7.26 9.27 4.71
C TYR A 174 5.92 9.85 4.20
N HIS A 175 5.07 9.02 3.59
CA HIS A 175 3.76 9.41 3.08
C HIS A 175 2.86 9.95 4.19
N GLY A 176 2.78 9.25 5.33
CA GLY A 176 2.08 9.69 6.53
C GLY A 176 2.68 10.96 7.13
N ALA A 177 4.01 11.11 7.20
CA ALA A 177 4.64 12.33 7.68
C ALA A 177 4.24 13.55 6.84
N VAL A 178 4.27 13.43 5.51
CA VAL A 178 3.84 14.49 4.59
C VAL A 178 2.35 14.81 4.79
N PHE A 179 1.50 13.78 4.91
CA PHE A 179 0.07 13.96 5.18
C PHE A 179 -0.18 14.70 6.50
N ILE A 180 0.52 14.35 7.58
CA ILE A 180 0.41 15.04 8.88
C ILE A 180 0.71 16.53 8.72
N THR A 181 1.72 16.91 7.92
CA THR A 181 2.03 18.33 7.71
C THR A 181 0.91 19.13 7.01
N LEU A 182 0.07 18.44 6.23
CA LEU A 182 -1.08 19.05 5.57
C LEU A 182 -2.26 19.22 6.53
N ARG A 183 -2.42 18.27 7.47
CA ARG A 183 -3.63 18.09 8.30
C ARG A 183 -3.53 18.66 9.70
N THR A 184 -2.32 18.92 10.20
CA THR A 184 -2.10 19.36 11.59
C THR A 184 -1.53 20.79 11.68
N LYS A 185 -1.47 21.34 12.90
CA LYS A 185 -0.93 22.67 13.23
C LYS A 185 -0.06 22.59 14.49
N GLY A 186 0.69 23.66 14.76
CA GLY A 186 1.49 23.82 15.98
C GLY A 186 2.60 22.77 16.11
N ILE A 187 2.83 22.31 17.34
CA ILE A 187 4.00 21.47 17.66
C ILE A 187 4.02 20.12 16.90
N ILE A 188 2.85 19.54 16.59
CA ILE A 188 2.76 18.29 15.81
C ILE A 188 3.27 18.51 14.38
N LEU A 189 2.90 19.64 13.78
CA LEU A 189 3.36 20.03 12.45
C LEU A 189 4.89 20.17 12.41
N ASP A 190 5.48 20.82 13.42
CA ASP A 190 6.92 21.06 13.46
C ASP A 190 7.71 19.76 13.63
N ARG A 191 7.23 18.86 14.50
CA ARG A 191 7.81 17.51 14.66
C ARG A 191 7.70 16.70 13.36
N ALA A 192 6.54 16.73 12.70
CA ALA A 192 6.36 16.03 11.42
C ALA A 192 7.30 16.58 10.34
N LYS A 193 7.39 17.90 10.19
CA LYS A 193 8.32 18.55 9.25
C LYS A 193 9.77 18.11 9.48
N GLY A 194 10.21 18.06 10.75
CA GLY A 194 11.56 17.62 11.12
C GLY A 194 11.91 16.20 10.66
N LEU A 195 10.92 15.34 10.45
CA LEU A 195 11.12 13.96 9.97
C LEU A 195 11.05 13.84 8.45
N THR A 196 10.27 14.68 7.76
CA THR A 196 9.96 14.50 6.34
C THR A 196 11.18 14.41 5.42
N LEU A 197 12.16 15.32 5.55
CA LEU A 197 13.37 15.30 4.71
C LEU A 197 14.21 14.05 4.94
N LYS A 198 14.42 13.70 6.21
CA LYS A 198 15.19 12.50 6.58
C LYS A 198 14.54 11.23 6.03
N LEU A 199 13.24 11.07 6.26
CA LEU A 199 12.48 9.90 5.77
C LEU A 199 12.44 9.85 4.24
N GLY A 200 12.25 10.99 3.58
CA GLY A 200 12.28 11.06 2.12
C GLY A 200 13.62 10.63 1.53
N ILE A 201 14.73 11.12 2.09
CA ILE A 201 16.08 10.74 1.67
C ILE A 201 16.33 9.24 1.90
N ILE A 202 15.96 8.70 3.07
CA ILE A 202 16.09 7.26 3.35
C ILE A 202 15.26 6.44 2.35
N THR A 203 14.04 6.86 2.05
CA THR A 203 13.17 6.21 1.07
C THR A 203 13.83 6.17 -0.31
N LEU A 204 14.45 7.27 -0.74
CA LEU A 204 15.15 7.34 -2.03
C LEU A 204 16.36 6.39 -2.07
N PHE A 205 17.17 6.33 -1.01
CA PHE A 205 18.30 5.41 -0.93
C PHE A 205 17.86 3.93 -0.91
N LEU A 206 16.84 3.60 -0.12
CA LEU A 206 16.28 2.25 -0.09
C LEU A 206 15.67 1.86 -1.44
N GLY A 207 14.96 2.78 -2.09
CA GLY A 207 14.42 2.58 -3.44
C GLY A 207 15.52 2.37 -4.49
N ALA A 208 16.65 3.08 -4.39
CA ALA A 208 17.80 2.86 -5.26
C ALA A 208 18.44 1.49 -5.02
N ALA A 209 18.64 1.09 -3.75
CA ALA A 209 19.15 -0.23 -3.41
C ALA A 209 18.20 -1.36 -3.89
N LEU A 210 16.89 -1.15 -3.73
CA LEU A 210 15.87 -2.08 -4.23
C LEU A 210 15.90 -2.18 -5.76
N THR A 211 16.11 -1.07 -6.46
CA THR A 211 16.25 -1.03 -7.92
C THR A 211 17.44 -1.86 -8.39
N VAL A 212 18.58 -1.75 -7.70
CA VAL A 212 19.77 -2.58 -7.97
C VAL A 212 19.45 -4.05 -7.78
N LEU A 213 18.89 -4.46 -6.64
CA LEU A 213 18.55 -5.88 -6.43
C LEU A 213 17.47 -6.36 -7.40
N THR A 214 16.49 -5.52 -7.75
CA THR A 214 15.47 -5.86 -8.75
C THR A 214 16.11 -6.18 -10.11
N SER A 215 17.22 -5.50 -10.47
CA SER A 215 17.93 -5.76 -11.72
C SER A 215 18.70 -7.08 -11.73
N MET A 216 19.05 -7.59 -10.55
CA MET A 216 19.79 -8.83 -10.37
C MET A 216 18.86 -10.04 -10.21
N GLU A 217 17.71 -9.85 -9.57
CA GLU A 217 16.82 -10.93 -9.12
C GLU A 217 15.59 -11.10 -10.01
N THR A 218 15.31 -10.16 -10.93
CA THR A 218 14.06 -10.16 -11.71
C THR A 218 14.25 -9.72 -13.15
N ASP A 219 13.28 -10.07 -13.99
CA ASP A 219 13.23 -9.68 -15.39
C ASP A 219 12.57 -8.32 -15.66
N LEU A 220 12.26 -7.54 -14.62
CA LEU A 220 11.52 -6.28 -14.73
C LEU A 220 12.11 -5.31 -15.77
N PHE A 221 13.44 -5.25 -15.87
CA PHE A 221 14.16 -4.35 -16.76
C PHE A 221 14.04 -4.70 -18.26
N LYS A 222 13.51 -5.88 -18.60
CA LYS A 222 13.16 -6.22 -19.99
C LYS A 222 11.95 -5.43 -20.49
N SER A 223 11.08 -4.96 -19.58
CA SER A 223 9.89 -4.16 -19.91
C SER A 223 10.21 -2.67 -19.96
N LYS A 224 10.17 -2.07 -21.15
CA LYS A 224 10.40 -0.62 -21.34
C LYS A 224 9.43 0.25 -20.52
N LEU A 225 8.17 -0.19 -20.43
CA LEU A 225 7.15 0.50 -19.65
C LEU A 225 7.48 0.44 -18.15
N ALA A 226 7.89 -0.72 -17.63
CA ALA A 226 8.32 -0.86 -16.25
C ALA A 226 9.48 0.08 -15.92
N VAL A 227 10.55 0.06 -16.74
CA VAL A 227 11.71 0.94 -16.54
C VAL A 227 11.32 2.42 -16.57
N THR A 228 10.44 2.81 -17.49
CA THR A 228 9.97 4.21 -17.58
C THR A 228 9.19 4.62 -16.33
N LEU A 229 8.29 3.76 -15.85
CA LEU A 229 7.53 4.02 -14.63
C LEU A 229 8.42 4.02 -13.38
N LEU A 230 9.46 3.18 -13.32
CA LEU A 230 10.42 3.14 -12.22
C LEU A 230 11.26 4.43 -12.15
N VAL A 231 11.77 4.89 -13.31
CA VAL A 231 12.50 6.16 -13.41
C VAL A 231 11.58 7.34 -13.07
N LEU A 232 10.32 7.31 -13.53
CA LEU A 232 9.32 8.30 -13.18
C LEU A 232 9.06 8.32 -11.67
N ALA A 233 8.92 7.15 -11.03
CA ALA A 233 8.72 7.04 -9.59
C ALA A 233 9.88 7.70 -8.81
N ALA A 234 11.13 7.39 -9.18
CA ALA A 234 12.31 7.97 -8.54
C ALA A 234 12.40 9.50 -8.77
N GLY A 235 12.15 9.97 -9.99
CA GLY A 235 12.17 11.39 -10.33
C GLY A 235 11.09 12.17 -9.58
N VAL A 236 9.85 11.68 -9.59
CA VAL A 236 8.72 12.32 -8.92
C VAL A 236 8.89 12.29 -7.40
N LEU A 237 9.40 11.21 -6.81
CA LEU A 237 9.73 11.15 -5.38
C LEU A 237 10.79 12.21 -5.01
N THR A 238 11.82 12.36 -5.84
CA THR A 238 12.86 13.39 -5.64
C THR A 238 12.28 14.79 -5.66
N ILE A 239 11.38 15.07 -6.63
CA ILE A 239 10.68 16.36 -6.73
C ILE A 239 9.74 16.56 -5.52
N SER A 240 9.09 15.51 -5.02
CA SER A 240 8.29 15.55 -3.78
C SER A 240 9.14 16.00 -2.58
N ILE A 241 10.31 15.38 -2.39
CA ILE A 241 11.25 15.71 -1.30
C ILE A 241 11.69 17.18 -1.40
N TYR A 242 12.00 17.65 -2.62
CA TYR A 242 12.34 19.06 -2.86
C TYR A 242 11.20 20.01 -2.46
N TYR A 243 9.96 19.74 -2.88
CA TYR A 243 8.81 20.58 -2.51
C TYR A 243 8.50 20.54 -1.02
N MET A 244 8.77 19.41 -0.36
CA MET A 244 8.65 19.30 1.09
C MET A 244 9.68 20.18 1.79
N GLY A 245 10.93 20.23 1.31
CA GLY A 245 11.95 21.17 1.78
C GLY A 245 11.57 22.64 1.60
N LYS A 246 10.76 22.97 0.59
CA LYS A 246 10.17 24.31 0.38
C LYS A 246 8.90 24.57 1.19
N GLY A 247 8.47 23.65 2.05
CA GLY A 247 7.26 23.78 2.87
C GLY A 247 5.94 23.67 2.10
N LYS A 248 5.95 23.20 0.84
CA LYS A 248 4.74 23.06 0.01
C LYS A 248 4.11 21.66 0.14
N SER A 249 3.60 21.36 1.34
CA SER A 249 3.08 20.03 1.71
C SER A 249 2.04 19.45 0.75
N GLY A 250 1.12 20.26 0.22
CA GLY A 250 0.09 19.77 -0.72
C GLY A 250 0.68 19.25 -2.03
N LYS A 251 1.65 19.98 -2.60
CA LYS A 251 2.36 19.53 -3.82
C LYS A 251 3.21 18.30 -3.52
N ALA A 252 3.89 18.27 -2.38
CA ALA A 252 4.67 17.10 -1.95
C ALA A 252 3.77 15.86 -1.83
N LEU A 253 2.59 15.96 -1.22
CA LEU A 253 1.68 14.80 -1.11
C LEU A 253 1.23 14.27 -2.47
N MET A 254 0.83 15.16 -3.40
CA MET A 254 0.41 14.75 -4.75
C MET A 254 1.54 14.07 -5.51
N LEU A 255 2.75 14.61 -5.45
CA LEU A 255 3.92 14.01 -6.09
C LEU A 255 4.29 12.68 -5.43
N ASN A 256 4.25 12.60 -4.11
CA ASN A 256 4.48 11.34 -3.40
C ASN A 256 3.45 10.28 -3.80
N GLY A 257 2.18 10.68 -3.98
CA GLY A 257 1.14 9.81 -4.52
C GLY A 257 1.41 9.34 -5.95
N ALA A 258 1.83 10.24 -6.82
CA ALA A 258 2.25 9.87 -8.17
C ALA A 258 3.47 8.94 -8.16
N ALA A 259 4.39 9.08 -7.20
CA ALA A 259 5.54 8.20 -7.05
C ALA A 259 5.14 6.76 -6.68
N VAL A 260 4.20 6.56 -5.73
CA VAL A 260 3.73 5.21 -5.40
C VAL A 260 2.94 4.59 -6.54
N ILE A 261 2.09 5.36 -7.23
CA ILE A 261 1.36 4.88 -8.41
C ILE A 261 2.34 4.44 -9.50
N ALA A 262 3.40 5.21 -9.76
CA ALA A 262 4.42 4.87 -10.74
C ALA A 262 5.25 3.65 -10.30
N ALA A 263 5.61 3.53 -9.02
CA ALA A 263 6.36 2.38 -8.50
C ALA A 263 5.56 1.07 -8.58
N VAL A 264 4.30 1.10 -8.15
CA VAL A 264 3.39 -0.06 -8.22
C VAL A 264 3.04 -0.37 -9.68
N GLY A 265 2.81 0.64 -10.50
CA GLY A 265 2.63 0.49 -11.95
C GLY A 265 3.83 -0.15 -12.64
N SER A 266 5.06 0.22 -12.23
CA SER A 266 6.29 -0.41 -12.71
C SER A 266 6.33 -1.90 -12.37
N LEU A 267 5.92 -2.28 -11.16
CA LEU A 267 5.87 -3.68 -10.75
C LEU A 267 4.93 -4.49 -11.65
N PHE A 268 3.69 -4.02 -11.86
CA PHE A 268 2.74 -4.72 -12.71
C PHE A 268 3.15 -4.71 -14.19
N ALA A 269 3.75 -3.62 -14.68
CA ALA A 269 4.30 -3.56 -16.03
C ALA A 269 5.50 -4.50 -16.23
N GLY A 270 6.25 -4.81 -15.16
CA GLY A 270 7.34 -5.78 -15.15
C GLY A 270 6.84 -7.22 -15.05
N LEU A 271 5.71 -7.45 -14.38
CA LEU A 271 5.06 -8.76 -14.30
C LEU A 271 4.44 -9.19 -15.62
N TYR A 272 3.82 -8.26 -16.36
CA TYR A 272 3.08 -8.57 -17.59
C TYR A 272 3.93 -9.36 -18.60
N PRO A 273 3.41 -10.47 -19.18
CA PRO A 273 2.03 -10.98 -19.11
C PRO A 273 1.76 -11.95 -17.94
N ASN A 274 2.72 -12.13 -17.04
CA ASN A 274 2.55 -12.92 -15.83
C ASN A 274 1.75 -12.16 -14.77
N VAL A 275 1.08 -12.90 -13.89
CA VAL A 275 0.50 -12.41 -12.63
C VAL A 275 1.28 -12.95 -11.43
N MET A 276 1.91 -14.12 -11.57
CA MET A 276 2.92 -14.66 -10.63
C MET A 276 3.98 -15.43 -11.42
N VAL A 277 5.25 -15.18 -11.11
CA VAL A 277 6.39 -15.91 -11.70
C VAL A 277 6.66 -17.19 -10.89
N SER A 278 6.89 -18.31 -11.57
CA SER A 278 7.38 -19.55 -10.94
C SER A 278 8.89 -19.55 -10.87
N SER A 279 9.45 -19.88 -9.70
CA SER A 279 10.89 -20.14 -9.56
C SER A 279 11.31 -21.55 -9.93
N ILE A 280 10.36 -22.49 -10.12
CA ILE A 280 10.64 -23.89 -10.50
C ILE A 280 10.89 -24.00 -12.01
N ASP A 281 9.95 -23.52 -12.81
CA ASP A 281 10.05 -23.47 -14.28
C ASP A 281 9.12 -22.38 -14.81
N THR A 282 9.61 -21.57 -15.73
CA THR A 282 8.84 -20.55 -16.47
C THR A 282 7.54 -21.07 -17.10
N LYS A 283 7.46 -22.37 -17.43
CA LYS A 283 6.23 -23.03 -17.93
C LYS A 283 5.09 -23.04 -16.92
N TYR A 284 5.41 -22.93 -15.63
CA TYR A 284 4.43 -22.92 -14.54
C TYR A 284 4.06 -21.51 -14.08
N ASN A 285 4.50 -20.47 -14.81
CA ASN A 285 4.05 -19.11 -14.55
C ASN A 285 2.53 -19.01 -14.63
N LEU A 286 1.96 -18.26 -13.68
CA LEU A 286 0.58 -17.82 -13.80
C LEU A 286 0.58 -16.60 -14.71
N THR A 287 -0.17 -16.67 -15.80
CA THR A 287 -0.30 -15.62 -16.80
C THR A 287 -1.73 -15.11 -16.85
N ILE A 288 -1.93 -13.95 -17.46
CA ILE A 288 -3.29 -13.43 -17.68
C ILE A 288 -4.17 -14.36 -18.52
N SER A 289 -3.58 -15.30 -19.27
CA SER A 289 -4.30 -16.24 -20.12
C SER A 289 -4.71 -17.52 -19.38
N ASN A 290 -3.84 -18.08 -18.55
CA ASN A 290 -4.09 -19.35 -17.85
C ASN A 290 -4.72 -19.17 -16.46
N ALA A 291 -4.69 -17.95 -15.90
CA ALA A 291 -5.20 -17.67 -14.56
C ALA A 291 -6.53 -16.90 -14.57
N SER A 292 -7.02 -16.45 -15.72
CA SER A 292 -8.23 -15.63 -15.82
C SER A 292 -9.52 -16.45 -15.84
N SER A 293 -10.60 -15.80 -15.40
CA SER A 293 -11.96 -16.31 -15.51
C SER A 293 -12.46 -16.36 -16.96
N SER A 294 -13.60 -17.04 -17.15
CA SER A 294 -14.24 -17.13 -18.46
C SER A 294 -14.55 -15.74 -19.07
N PRO A 295 -14.56 -15.60 -20.41
CA PRO A 295 -14.89 -14.33 -21.06
C PRO A 295 -16.25 -13.77 -20.64
N TYR A 296 -17.24 -14.64 -20.38
CA TYR A 296 -18.56 -14.24 -19.90
C TYR A 296 -18.49 -13.58 -18.52
N THR A 297 -17.80 -14.21 -17.56
CA THR A 297 -17.58 -13.67 -16.22
C THR A 297 -16.91 -12.30 -16.29
N LEU A 298 -15.82 -12.19 -17.05
CA LEU A 298 -15.09 -10.93 -17.19
C LEU A 298 -15.96 -9.83 -17.80
N LYS A 299 -16.82 -10.16 -18.78
CA LYS A 299 -17.75 -9.20 -19.41
C LYS A 299 -18.76 -8.66 -18.38
N ILE A 300 -19.38 -9.54 -17.60
CA ILE A 300 -20.35 -9.13 -16.56
C ILE A 300 -19.68 -8.23 -15.53
N MET A 301 -18.51 -8.64 -15.02
CA MET A 301 -17.78 -7.83 -14.06
C MET A 301 -17.39 -6.47 -14.65
N THR A 302 -17.00 -6.40 -15.93
CA THR A 302 -16.66 -5.12 -16.58
C THR A 302 -17.83 -4.16 -16.60
N ILE A 303 -19.05 -4.65 -16.86
CA ILE A 303 -20.27 -3.82 -16.80
C ILE A 303 -20.46 -3.29 -15.38
N VAL A 304 -20.33 -4.15 -14.37
CA VAL A 304 -20.44 -3.75 -12.96
C VAL A 304 -19.38 -2.71 -12.59
N ALA A 305 -18.12 -2.93 -12.94
CA ALA A 305 -17.03 -2.00 -12.64
C ALA A 305 -17.23 -0.64 -13.31
N LEU A 306 -17.65 -0.60 -14.58
CA LEU A 306 -17.90 0.64 -15.30
C LEU A 306 -19.05 1.46 -14.70
N THR A 307 -20.02 0.82 -14.04
CA THR A 307 -21.13 1.52 -13.39
C THR A 307 -20.82 1.95 -11.96
N LEU A 308 -20.20 1.08 -11.15
CA LEU A 308 -20.00 1.33 -9.73
C LEU A 308 -18.73 2.12 -9.41
N VAL A 309 -17.61 1.87 -10.11
CA VAL A 309 -16.33 2.53 -9.80
C VAL A 309 -16.42 4.06 -9.91
N PRO A 310 -17.04 4.65 -10.95
CA PRO A 310 -17.19 6.11 -11.02
C PRO A 310 -17.97 6.68 -9.82
N VAL A 311 -19.04 6.02 -9.40
CA VAL A 311 -19.85 6.44 -8.25
C VAL A 311 -19.02 6.43 -6.96
N VAL A 312 -18.26 5.34 -6.74
CA VAL A 312 -17.37 5.20 -5.58
C VAL A 312 -16.29 6.29 -5.58
N VAL A 313 -15.64 6.54 -6.72
CA VAL A 313 -14.59 7.56 -6.84
C VAL A 313 -15.14 8.97 -6.61
N ILE A 314 -16.31 9.29 -7.17
CA ILE A 314 -16.98 10.58 -6.96
C ILE A 314 -17.32 10.78 -5.49
N TYR A 315 -17.94 9.78 -4.86
CA TYR A 315 -18.30 9.82 -3.45
C TYR A 315 -17.06 9.97 -2.55
N GLN A 316 -16.01 9.16 -2.79
CA GLN A 316 -14.76 9.26 -2.04
C GLN A 316 -14.12 10.64 -2.21
N GLY A 317 -14.07 11.17 -3.43
CA GLY A 317 -13.57 12.51 -3.72
C GLY A 317 -14.36 13.60 -2.98
N TRP A 318 -15.69 13.46 -2.89
CA TRP A 318 -16.55 14.36 -2.12
C TRP A 318 -16.26 14.28 -0.61
N THR A 319 -16.07 13.08 -0.05
CA THR A 319 -15.66 12.89 1.35
C THR A 319 -14.34 13.61 1.66
N TYR A 320 -13.31 13.43 0.82
CA TYR A 320 -12.04 14.16 0.96
C TYR A 320 -12.21 15.68 0.88
N TRP A 321 -13.11 16.16 0.02
CA TRP A 321 -13.39 17.59 -0.10
C TRP A 321 -14.08 18.14 1.15
N ILE A 322 -15.06 17.44 1.72
CA ILE A 322 -15.76 17.84 2.95
C ILE A 322 -14.77 17.95 4.11
N PHE A 323 -13.98 16.90 4.32
CA PHE A 323 -13.09 16.81 5.47
C PHE A 323 -11.71 17.44 5.21
N ARG A 324 -11.53 18.32 4.22
CA ARG A 324 -10.22 18.90 3.85
C ARG A 324 -9.55 19.81 4.89
N LYS A 325 -10.31 20.29 5.89
CA LYS A 325 -9.82 21.25 6.89
C LYS A 325 -8.83 20.58 7.85
N ARG A 326 -7.94 21.38 8.44
CA ARG A 326 -6.96 20.92 9.44
C ARG A 326 -7.65 20.58 10.77
N VAL A 327 -7.17 19.55 11.43
CA VAL A 327 -7.64 19.13 12.76
C VAL A 327 -7.01 20.03 13.84
N THR A 328 -7.83 20.44 14.81
CA THR A 328 -7.45 21.26 15.97
C THR A 328 -7.94 20.58 17.24
N ALA A 329 -7.36 20.95 18.40
CA ALA A 329 -7.70 20.35 19.69
C ALA A 329 -9.19 20.50 20.07
N ASP A 330 -9.86 21.55 19.58
CA ASP A 330 -11.25 21.87 19.94
C ASP A 330 -12.31 20.98 19.26
N LYS A 331 -11.92 20.10 18.34
CA LYS A 331 -12.83 19.22 17.58
C LYS A 331 -12.24 17.81 17.44
N LEU A 332 -12.33 17.02 18.51
CA LEU A 332 -11.84 15.64 18.56
C LEU A 332 -12.99 14.70 18.93
N GLU A 333 -13.32 13.75 18.03
CA GLU A 333 -14.38 12.76 18.26
C GLU A 333 -13.81 11.45 18.83
N TYR A 334 -12.62 11.05 18.37
CA TYR A 334 -11.80 9.98 18.96
C TYR A 334 -10.87 10.51 20.02
#